data_AF-A0A0F9B6E0-F1
#
_entry.id   AF-A0A0F9B6E0-F1
#
_cell.length_a   1.000
_cell.length_b   1.000
_cell.length_c   1.000
_cell.angle_alpha   90.00
_cell.angle_beta   90.00
_cell.angle_gamma   90.00
#
_symmetry.space_group_name_H-M   'P 1'
#
loop_
_entity.id
_entity.type
_entity.pdbx_description
1 polymer ?
#
loop_
_entity_poly.entity_id
_entity_poly.type
_entity_poly.pdbx_seq_one_letter_code
_entity_poly.pdbx_strand_id
1 'polypeptide(L)'
;PENIRRWNAALLAMQLGYGGMKMAGEISGLSQPTIRKARQELEDDLVDWDCERVRRPGGGRKRIEQARPEVLDDLKKLVEDETAGDPSSADRWVNRSSRKLAAAMKKLGHNVSHVSVIRLLKKLD
;
A
#
# COMPACT_ATOMS: atom_id res chain seq x y z
N PRO A 1 18.54 9.42 11.46
CA PRO A 1 17.08 9.68 11.36
C PRO A 1 16.41 9.52 12.72
N GLU A 2 15.52 10.44 13.10
CA GLU A 2 14.91 10.46 14.45
C GLU A 2 14.12 9.18 14.78
N ASN A 3 13.44 8.59 13.77
CA ASN A 3 12.70 7.34 13.95
C ASN A 3 13.57 6.15 14.35
N ILE A 4 14.76 6.02 13.76
CA ILE A 4 15.71 4.95 14.10
C ILE A 4 16.20 5.13 15.54
N ARG A 5 16.48 6.37 15.96
CA ARG A 5 16.95 6.68 17.32
C ARG A 5 15.95 6.22 18.38
N ARG A 6 14.66 6.55 18.21
CA ARG A 6 13.61 6.16 19.16
C ARG A 6 13.31 4.65 19.15
N TRP A 7 13.37 3.98 18.00
CA TRP A 7 13.18 2.52 17.93
C TRP A 7 14.34 1.77 18.58
N ASN A 8 15.59 2.19 18.36
CA ASN A 8 16.74 1.60 19.05
C ASN A 8 16.67 1.80 20.57
N ALA A 9 16.24 2.96 21.04
CA ALA A 9 16.03 3.20 22.47
C ALA A 9 14.91 2.31 23.05
N ALA A 10 13.85 2.05 22.29
CA ALA A 10 12.80 1.12 22.69
C ALA A 10 13.28 -0.34 22.74
N LEU A 11 14.05 -0.78 21.75
CA LEU A 11 14.69 -2.11 21.75
C LEU A 11 15.63 -2.29 22.95
N LEU A 12 16.46 -1.27 23.23
CA LEU A 12 17.33 -1.27 24.41
C LEU A 12 16.51 -1.37 25.71
N ALA A 13 15.42 -0.60 25.82
CA ALA A 13 14.54 -0.67 26.98
C ALA A 13 13.91 -2.06 27.16
N MET A 14 13.54 -2.73 26.06
CA MET A 14 13.00 -4.10 26.08
C MET A 14 14.05 -5.13 26.53
N GLN A 15 15.29 -4.99 26.06
CA GLN A 15 16.40 -5.87 26.44
C GLN A 15 16.78 -5.73 27.92
N LEU A 16 16.72 -4.51 28.46
CA LEU A 16 17.05 -4.22 29.86
C LEU A 16 15.96 -4.66 30.86
N GLY A 17 14.73 -4.90 30.40
CA GLY A 17 13.63 -5.35 31.26
C GLY A 17 13.13 -4.30 32.24
N TYR A 18 12.98 -4.67 33.53
CA TYR A 18 12.42 -3.77 34.55
C TYR A 18 13.30 -2.53 34.76
N GLY A 19 12.70 -1.34 34.71
CA GLY A 19 13.43 -0.07 34.75
C GLY A 19 14.15 0.30 33.46
N GLY A 20 14.11 -0.57 32.43
CA GLY A 20 14.79 -0.37 31.14
C GLY A 20 14.37 0.91 30.41
N MET A 21 13.11 1.34 30.53
CA MET A 21 12.66 2.62 29.94
C MET A 21 13.35 3.84 30.54
N LYS A 22 13.63 3.83 31.85
CA LYS A 22 14.31 4.94 32.52
C LYS A 22 15.78 5.00 32.08
N MET A 23 16.46 3.86 32.14
CA MET A 23 17.87 3.74 31.70
C MET A 23 18.03 4.08 30.22
N ALA A 24 17.16 3.57 29.35
CA ALA A 24 17.18 3.90 27.93
C ALA A 24 16.94 5.39 27.68
N GLY A 25 16.08 6.04 28.47
CA GLY A 25 15.87 7.50 28.43
C GLY A 25 17.11 8.29 28.84
N GLU A 26 17.78 7.89 29.91
CA GLU A 26 19.03 8.51 30.38
C GLU A 26 20.17 8.34 29.36
N ILE A 27 20.31 7.16 28.76
CA ILE A 27 21.33 6.87 27.75
C ILE A 27 21.06 7.60 26.43
N SER A 28 19.81 7.55 25.94
CA SER A 28 19.44 8.10 24.63
C SER A 28 19.07 9.57 24.65
N GLY A 29 18.88 10.17 25.83
CA GLY A 29 18.36 11.53 26.01
C GLY A 29 16.90 11.71 25.58
N LEU A 30 16.16 10.62 25.36
CA LEU A 30 14.75 10.66 24.92
C LEU A 30 13.80 10.62 26.11
N SER A 31 12.66 11.29 25.97
CA SER A 31 11.59 11.24 26.98
C SER A 31 10.98 9.83 27.06
N GLN A 32 10.56 9.40 28.25
CA GLN A 32 9.87 8.11 28.43
C GLN A 32 8.62 7.96 27.54
N PRO A 33 7.76 8.99 27.36
CA PRO A 33 6.65 8.91 26.41
C PRO A 33 7.08 8.59 24.97
N THR A 34 8.20 9.14 24.51
CA THR A 34 8.76 8.87 23.17
C THR A 34 9.17 7.41 23.02
N ILE A 35 9.89 6.88 24.02
CA ILE A 35 10.35 5.49 24.02
C ILE A 35 9.16 4.54 24.11
N ARG A 36 8.17 4.84 24.95
CA ARG A 36 6.93 4.05 25.08
C ARG A 36 6.17 3.97 23.76
N LYS A 37 6.02 5.11 23.06
CA LYS A 37 5.38 5.15 21.73
C LYS A 37 6.17 4.33 20.71
N ALA A 38 7.50 4.46 20.71
CA ALA A 38 8.36 3.68 19.82
C ALA A 38 8.28 2.17 20.10
N ARG A 39 8.15 1.77 21.37
CA ARG A 39 7.92 0.38 21.76
C ARG A 39 6.59 -0.15 21.23
N GLN A 40 5.51 0.61 21.41
CA GLN A 40 4.19 0.24 20.90
C GLN A 40 4.21 0.07 19.37
N GLU A 41 4.91 0.96 18.65
CA GLU A 41 5.04 0.83 17.20
C GLU A 41 5.86 -0.40 16.77
N LEU A 42 6.85 -0.83 17.56
CA LEU A 42 7.58 -2.08 17.35
C LEU A 42 6.68 -3.30 17.62
N GLU A 43 5.87 -3.26 18.68
CA GLU A 43 4.93 -4.32 19.06
C GLU A 43 3.79 -4.48 18.04
N ASP A 44 3.30 -3.38 17.48
CA ASP A 44 2.20 -3.37 16.50
C ASP A 44 2.67 -3.62 15.04
N ASP A 45 3.97 -3.91 14.83
CA ASP A 45 4.58 -4.07 13.49
C ASP A 45 4.38 -2.84 12.58
N LEU A 46 4.36 -1.64 13.18
CA LEU A 46 4.12 -0.36 12.50
C LEU A 46 5.42 0.36 12.11
N VAL A 47 6.53 -0.36 12.10
CA VAL A 47 7.86 0.18 11.83
C VAL A 47 8.07 0.28 10.33
N ASP A 48 8.24 1.50 9.86
CA ASP A 48 8.63 1.79 8.49
C ASP A 48 10.14 2.08 8.45
N TRP A 49 10.93 1.09 8.04
CA TRP A 49 12.39 1.24 7.96
C TRP A 49 12.82 2.20 6.85
N ASP A 50 11.90 2.69 6.02
CA ASP A 50 12.12 3.81 5.11
C ASP A 50 12.30 5.12 5.90
N CYS A 51 13.56 5.43 6.16
CA CYS A 51 13.94 6.57 6.98
C CYS A 51 13.81 7.94 6.30
N GLU A 52 13.39 8.00 5.03
CA GLU A 52 13.08 9.24 4.32
C GLU A 52 11.66 9.75 4.62
N ARG A 53 10.72 8.84 4.96
CA ARG A 53 9.33 9.21 5.22
C ARG A 53 9.07 9.50 6.70
N VAL A 54 8.66 10.73 6.99
CA VAL A 54 8.17 11.12 8.33
C VAL A 54 6.74 10.61 8.58
N ARG A 55 5.91 10.45 7.54
CA ARG A 55 4.52 10.03 7.64
C ARG A 55 4.32 8.60 7.16
N ARG A 56 3.48 7.83 7.86
CA ARG A 56 3.06 6.49 7.43
C ARG A 56 2.43 6.49 6.02
N PRO A 57 2.63 5.44 5.22
CA PRO A 57 1.90 5.26 3.97
C PRO A 57 0.39 5.13 4.22
N GLY A 58 -0.41 5.30 3.17
CA GLY A 58 -1.87 5.09 3.24
C GLY A 58 -2.72 6.35 3.50
N GLY A 59 -2.13 7.52 3.69
CA GLY A 59 -2.86 8.80 3.84
C GLY A 59 -3.38 9.43 2.52
N GLY A 60 -3.23 8.75 1.39
CA GLY A 60 -3.68 9.24 0.08
C GLY A 60 -5.09 8.78 -0.30
N ARG A 61 -5.61 9.29 -1.42
CA ARG A 61 -6.89 8.82 -1.98
C ARG A 61 -6.81 7.31 -2.22
N LYS A 62 -7.71 6.55 -1.57
CA LYS A 62 -7.84 5.10 -1.77
C LYS A 62 -8.04 4.80 -3.24
N ARG A 63 -7.40 3.74 -3.72
CA ARG A 63 -7.51 3.32 -5.12
C ARG A 63 -8.93 2.82 -5.40
N ILE A 64 -9.39 2.93 -6.64
CA ILE A 64 -10.77 2.57 -6.97
C ILE A 64 -11.06 1.10 -6.67
N GLU A 65 -10.09 0.20 -6.88
CA GLU A 65 -10.26 -1.24 -6.56
C GLU A 65 -10.37 -1.53 -5.06
N GLN A 66 -9.93 -0.61 -4.20
CA GLN A 66 -10.09 -0.74 -2.74
C GLN A 66 -11.47 -0.29 -2.28
N ALA A 67 -12.09 0.64 -3.02
CA ALA A 67 -13.43 1.14 -2.71
C ALA A 67 -14.52 0.31 -3.40
N ARG A 68 -14.20 -0.25 -4.56
CA ARG A 68 -15.09 -1.01 -5.44
C ARG A 68 -14.33 -2.20 -6.04
N PRO A 69 -14.30 -3.33 -5.34
CA PRO A 69 -13.65 -4.55 -5.82
C PRO A 69 -14.19 -5.01 -7.17
N GLU A 70 -15.49 -4.77 -7.43
CA GLU A 70 -16.20 -5.14 -8.67
C GLU A 70 -15.60 -4.54 -9.95
N VAL A 71 -14.81 -3.46 -9.83
CA VAL A 71 -14.13 -2.82 -10.95
C VAL A 71 -13.16 -3.76 -11.67
N LEU A 72 -12.52 -4.67 -10.93
CA LEU A 72 -11.61 -5.65 -11.52
C LEU A 72 -12.36 -6.72 -12.32
N ASP A 73 -13.45 -7.23 -11.77
CA ASP A 73 -14.27 -8.25 -12.41
C ASP A 73 -14.95 -7.71 -13.67
N ASP A 74 -15.50 -6.49 -13.61
CA ASP A 74 -16.12 -5.84 -14.76
C ASP A 74 -15.12 -5.52 -15.87
N LEU A 75 -13.89 -5.11 -15.50
CA LEU A 75 -12.82 -4.92 -16.47
C LEU A 75 -12.40 -6.25 -17.12
N LYS A 76 -12.33 -7.33 -16.34
CA LYS A 76 -11.97 -8.66 -16.84
C LYS A 76 -13.01 -9.16 -17.84
N LYS A 77 -14.30 -9.08 -17.50
CA LYS A 77 -15.41 -9.44 -18.41
C LYS A 77 -15.38 -8.64 -19.70
N LEU A 78 -15.17 -7.32 -19.60
CA LEU A 78 -15.08 -6.45 -20.77
C LEU A 78 -13.92 -6.82 -21.69
N VAL A 79 -12.80 -7.28 -21.12
CA VAL A 79 -11.65 -7.77 -21.90
C VAL A 79 -11.95 -9.14 -22.52
N GLU A 80 -12.58 -10.06 -21.79
CA GLU A 80 -12.96 -11.39 -22.27
C GLU A 80 -13.97 -11.32 -23.43
N ASP A 81 -15.03 -10.50 -23.29
CA ASP A 81 -16.04 -10.29 -24.33
C ASP A 81 -15.46 -9.67 -25.62
N GLU A 82 -14.37 -8.91 -25.49
CA GLU A 82 -13.68 -8.26 -26.60
C GLU A 82 -12.55 -9.13 -27.19
N THR A 83 -12.21 -10.26 -26.55
CA THR A 83 -11.23 -11.22 -27.03
C THR A 83 -11.91 -12.18 -28.00
N ALA A 84 -12.02 -11.78 -29.27
CA ALA A 84 -12.44 -12.69 -30.33
C ALA A 84 -11.25 -13.57 -30.76
N GLY A 85 -11.00 -14.69 -30.09
CA GLY A 85 -9.93 -15.63 -30.45
C GLY A 85 -9.52 -16.64 -29.37
N ASP A 86 -8.83 -17.71 -29.81
CA ASP A 86 -8.46 -18.94 -29.08
C ASP A 86 -7.81 -18.68 -27.68
N PRO A 87 -8.35 -19.27 -26.58
CA PRO A 87 -7.93 -19.02 -25.20
C PRO A 87 -6.46 -19.31 -24.86
N SER A 88 -5.73 -20.01 -25.75
CA SER A 88 -4.36 -20.49 -25.49
C SER A 88 -3.24 -19.60 -26.05
N SER A 89 -3.55 -18.47 -26.68
CA SER A 89 -2.54 -17.59 -27.27
C SER A 89 -1.99 -16.58 -26.23
N ALA A 90 -0.67 -16.54 -26.08
CA ALA A 90 0.06 -15.72 -25.10
C ALA A 90 -0.05 -14.19 -25.30
N ASP A 91 -0.86 -13.76 -26.27
CA ASP A 91 -0.99 -12.36 -26.66
C ASP A 91 -2.49 -12.01 -26.82
N ARG A 92 -3.10 -11.64 -25.70
CA ARG A 92 -4.53 -11.31 -25.58
C ARG A 92 -4.77 -9.92 -26.17
N TRP A 93 -4.86 -9.80 -27.50
CA TRP A 93 -5.07 -8.51 -28.16
C TRP A 93 -6.50 -8.03 -27.98
N VAL A 94 -6.70 -7.15 -27.00
CA VAL A 94 -7.94 -6.38 -26.88
C VAL A 94 -8.03 -5.41 -28.06
N ASN A 95 -9.05 -5.53 -28.91
CA ASN A 95 -9.24 -4.68 -30.09
C ASN A 95 -9.49 -3.19 -29.71
N ARG A 96 -9.61 -2.89 -28.42
CA ARG A 96 -9.82 -1.55 -27.87
C ARG A 96 -8.59 -1.03 -27.12
N SER A 97 -8.14 0.17 -27.51
CA SER A 97 -7.17 0.93 -26.72
C SER A 97 -7.65 1.16 -25.28
N SER A 98 -6.72 1.35 -24.34
CA SER A 98 -7.02 1.67 -22.93
C SER A 98 -8.00 2.84 -22.73
N ARG A 99 -8.05 3.81 -23.66
CA ARG A 99 -9.03 4.91 -23.64
C ARG A 99 -10.46 4.45 -23.95
N LYS A 100 -10.62 3.51 -24.88
CA LYS A 100 -11.91 2.93 -25.23
C LYS A 100 -12.43 2.05 -24.08
N LEU A 101 -11.56 1.27 -23.44
CA LEU A 101 -11.88 0.51 -22.24
C LEU A 101 -12.31 1.43 -21.08
N ALA A 102 -11.60 2.55 -20.86
CA ALA A 102 -12.01 3.53 -19.85
C ALA A 102 -13.40 4.13 -20.15
N ALA A 103 -13.72 4.41 -21.41
CA ALA A 103 -15.04 4.89 -21.80
C ALA A 103 -16.14 3.83 -21.57
N ALA A 104 -15.86 2.55 -21.86
CA ALA A 104 -16.78 1.45 -21.59
C ALA A 104 -16.99 1.23 -20.09
N MET A 105 -15.92 1.26 -19.28
CA MET A 105 -16.01 1.22 -17.81
C MET A 105 -16.82 2.39 -17.25
N LYS A 106 -16.69 3.59 -17.85
CA LYS A 106 -17.52 4.74 -17.47
C LYS A 106 -19.01 4.52 -17.75
N LYS A 107 -19.36 3.83 -18.85
CA LYS A 107 -20.75 3.43 -19.14
C LYS A 107 -21.29 2.40 -18.13
N LEU A 108 -20.41 1.54 -17.59
CA LEU A 108 -20.74 0.61 -16.50
C LEU A 108 -20.83 1.29 -15.11
N GLY A 109 -20.63 2.61 -15.02
CA GLY A 109 -20.72 3.35 -13.77
C GLY A 109 -19.41 3.49 -12.99
N HIS A 110 -18.29 3.03 -13.56
CA HIS A 110 -16.96 3.13 -12.97
C HIS A 110 -16.20 4.33 -13.53
N ASN A 111 -16.00 5.37 -12.72
CA ASN A 111 -15.24 6.54 -13.14
C ASN A 111 -13.73 6.27 -13.08
N VAL A 112 -13.20 5.62 -14.12
CA VAL A 112 -11.77 5.28 -14.26
C VAL A 112 -11.11 6.03 -15.41
N SER A 113 -9.87 6.48 -15.19
CA SER A 113 -9.03 7.04 -16.25
C SER A 113 -8.36 5.93 -17.06
N HIS A 114 -7.94 6.22 -18.29
CA HIS A 114 -7.17 5.26 -19.11
C HIS A 114 -5.86 4.81 -18.42
N VAL A 115 -5.22 5.68 -17.63
CA VAL A 115 -4.03 5.33 -16.83
C VAL A 115 -4.39 4.33 -15.73
N SER A 116 -5.55 4.52 -15.09
CA SER A 116 -6.08 3.57 -14.11
C SER A 116 -6.35 2.22 -14.75
N VAL A 117 -6.92 2.18 -15.96
CA VAL A 117 -7.18 0.95 -16.72
C VAL A 117 -5.88 0.21 -17.05
N ILE A 118 -4.85 0.89 -17.58
CA ILE A 118 -3.54 0.26 -17.87
C ILE A 118 -2.96 -0.40 -16.62
N ARG A 119 -3.01 0.29 -15.48
CA ARG A 119 -2.53 -0.24 -14.20
C ARG A 119 -3.35 -1.44 -13.72
N LEU A 120 -4.66 -1.44 -13.94
CA LEU A 120 -5.54 -2.55 -13.55
C LEU A 120 -5.34 -3.76 -14.48
N LEU A 121 -5.13 -3.56 -15.78
CA LEU A 121 -4.79 -4.62 -16.73
C LEU A 121 -3.50 -5.33 -16.33
N LYS A 122 -2.45 -4.59 -15.95
CA LYS A 122 -1.19 -5.18 -15.43
C LYS A 122 -1.34 -6.00 -14.14
N LYS A 123 -2.48 -5.91 -13.46
CA LYS A 123 -2.78 -6.75 -12.28
C LYS A 123 -3.58 -8.01 -12.64
N LEU A 124 -4.14 -8.06 -13.85
CA LEU A 124 -4.89 -9.19 -14.38
C LEU A 124 -4.00 -10.16 -15.19
N ASP A 125 -2.81 -9.71 -15.58
CA ASP A 125 -1.67 -10.55 -16.01
C ASP A 125 -1.08 -11.30 -14.82
#